data_AF-A0A941KMK4-F1
#
_entry.id   AF-A0A941KMK4-F1
#
_cell.length_a   1.000
_cell.length_b   1.000
_cell.length_c   1.000
_cell.angle_alpha   90.00
_cell.angle_beta   90.00
_cell.angle_gamma   90.00
#
_symmetry.space_group_name_H-M   'P 1'
#
loop_
_entity.id
_entity.type
_entity.pdbx_description
1 polymer ?
#
loop_
_entity_poly.entity_id
_entity_poly.type
_entity_poly.pdbx_seq_one_letter_code
_entity_poly.pdbx_strand_id
1 'polypeptide(L)'
;MTSTPSPKQKFIDTARELFAERGYFGVSLADVAGELALTKQSVLYHFKTKDALYGAVIADIASRFDVIIDEVMDESESAPRALALFLERMQTHMQV
;
A
#
# COMPACT_ATOMS: atom_id res chain seq x y z
N MET A 1 13.11 -13.86 8.46
CA MET A 1 12.71 -14.73 7.34
C MET A 1 11.94 -13.86 6.35
N THR A 2 12.58 -13.40 5.27
CA THR A 2 11.89 -12.56 4.27
C THR A 2 11.09 -13.48 3.34
N SER A 3 9.82 -13.68 3.67
CA SER A 3 8.88 -14.39 2.80
C SER A 3 8.78 -13.66 1.47
N THR A 4 9.05 -14.35 0.35
CA THR A 4 8.85 -13.80 -0.99
C THR A 4 7.44 -13.21 -1.11
N PRO A 5 7.27 -11.93 -1.49
CA PRO A 5 5.95 -11.32 -1.57
C PRO A 5 5.08 -12.09 -2.58
N SER A 6 3.83 -12.35 -2.17
CA SER A 6 2.86 -13.05 -3.02
C SER A 6 2.65 -12.28 -4.33
N PRO A 7 2.28 -12.95 -5.44
CA PRO A 7 1.95 -12.26 -6.69
C PRO A 7 0.92 -11.14 -6.51
N LYS A 8 -0.07 -11.37 -5.63
CA LYS A 8 -1.07 -10.36 -5.26
C LYS A 8 -0.43 -9.12 -4.63
N GLN A 9 0.52 -9.30 -3.71
CA GLN A 9 1.20 -8.18 -3.05
C GLN A 9 2.03 -7.37 -4.04
N LYS A 10 2.73 -8.02 -4.97
CA LYS A 10 3.49 -7.31 -6.02
C LYS A 10 2.62 -6.38 -6.87
N PHE A 11 1.41 -6.83 -7.22
CA PHE A 11 0.45 -5.98 -7.91
C PHE A 11 -0.01 -4.79 -7.06
N ILE A 12 -0.21 -4.98 -5.76
CA ILE A 12 -0.59 -3.91 -4.83
C ILE A 12 0.54 -2.88 -4.72
N ASP A 13 1.77 -3.34 -4.49
CA ASP A 13 2.94 -2.45 -4.34
C ASP A 13 3.19 -1.64 -5.62
N THR A 14 3.16 -2.30 -6.78
CA THR A 14 3.34 -1.62 -8.09
C THR A 14 2.19 -0.65 -8.38
N ALA A 15 0.95 -1.04 -8.09
CA ALA A 15 -0.20 -0.16 -8.29
C ALA A 15 -0.16 1.05 -7.36
N ARG A 16 0.30 0.89 -6.12
CA ARG A 16 0.47 1.98 -5.14
C ARG A 16 1.39 3.06 -5.71
N GLU A 17 2.54 2.68 -6.24
CA GLU A 17 3.51 3.62 -6.85
C GLU A 17 2.89 4.33 -8.05
N LEU A 18 2.30 3.57 -8.98
CA LEU A 18 1.66 4.15 -10.17
C LEU A 18 0.50 5.09 -9.82
N PHE A 19 -0.34 4.75 -8.85
CA PHE A 19 -1.44 5.60 -8.40
C PHE A 19 -0.95 6.86 -7.69
N ALA A 20 0.15 6.78 -6.95
CA ALA A 20 0.76 7.95 -6.31
C ALA A 20 1.33 8.93 -7.35
N GLU A 21 1.95 8.43 -8.40
CA GLU A 21 2.57 9.25 -9.45
C GLU A 21 1.55 9.84 -10.44
N ARG A 22 0.60 9.00 -10.89
CA ARG A 22 -0.27 9.32 -12.05
C ARG A 22 -1.73 9.54 -11.67
N GLY A 23 -2.07 9.35 -10.38
CA GLY A 23 -3.43 9.42 -9.88
C GLY A 23 -4.31 8.25 -10.33
N TYR A 24 -5.50 8.14 -9.73
CA TYR A 24 -6.44 7.04 -10.00
C TYR A 24 -6.84 6.93 -11.49
N PHE A 25 -7.06 8.06 -12.18
CA PHE A 25 -7.49 8.05 -13.58
C PHE A 25 -6.34 7.80 -14.56
N GLY A 26 -5.09 8.06 -14.17
CA GLY A 26 -3.90 7.88 -15.01
C GLY A 26 -3.32 6.45 -15.03
N VAL A 27 -3.97 5.51 -14.33
CA VAL A 27 -3.51 4.12 -14.24
C VAL A 27 -4.60 3.17 -14.70
N SER A 28 -4.22 2.18 -15.51
CA SER A 28 -5.03 1.05 -15.91
C SER A 28 -4.47 -0.27 -15.37
N LEU A 29 -5.30 -1.33 -15.36
CA LEU A 29 -4.82 -2.67 -15.00
C LEU A 29 -3.74 -3.21 -15.96
N ALA A 30 -3.69 -2.70 -17.20
CA ALA A 30 -2.65 -3.07 -18.15
C ALA A 30 -1.31 -2.42 -17.80
N ASP A 31 -1.31 -1.18 -17.31
CA ASP A 31 -0.09 -0.47 -16.90
C ASP A 31 0.59 -1.19 -15.74
N VAL A 32 -0.19 -1.55 -14.70
CA VAL A 32 0.31 -2.31 -13.54
C VAL A 32 0.90 -3.66 -13.97
N ALA A 33 0.24 -4.35 -14.91
CA ALA A 33 0.76 -5.60 -15.44
C ALA A 33 2.06 -5.40 -16.22
N GLY A 34 2.14 -4.32 -17.01
CA GLY A 34 3.27 -3.97 -17.85
C GLY A 34 4.54 -3.72 -17.05
N GLU A 35 4.46 -2.99 -15.94
CA GLU A 35 5.59 -2.75 -15.02
C GLU A 35 6.16 -4.07 -14.45
N LEU A 36 5.33 -5.12 -14.35
CA LEU A 36 5.75 -6.44 -13.89
C LEU A 36 6.11 -7.42 -15.02
N ALA A 37 6.14 -6.96 -16.28
CA ALA A 37 6.30 -7.79 -17.47
C ALA A 37 5.26 -8.92 -17.57
N LEU A 38 4.02 -8.66 -17.13
CA LEU A 38 2.90 -9.58 -17.13
C LEU A 38 1.77 -9.08 -18.03
N THR A 39 0.78 -9.95 -18.27
CA THR A 39 -0.41 -9.59 -19.03
C THR A 39 -1.49 -8.97 -18.13
N LYS A 40 -2.36 -8.13 -18.70
CA LYS A 40 -3.58 -7.65 -18.01
C LYS A 40 -4.41 -8.81 -17.41
N GLN A 41 -4.42 -9.97 -18.07
CA GLN A 41 -5.15 -11.15 -17.58
C GLN A 41 -4.59 -11.67 -16.25
N SER A 42 -3.28 -11.55 -16.03
CA SER A 42 -2.63 -11.89 -14.77
C SER A 42 -3.14 -11.02 -13.61
N VAL A 43 -3.36 -9.72 -13.84
CA VAL A 43 -3.95 -8.82 -12.84
C VAL A 43 -5.44 -9.15 -12.64
N LEU A 44 -6.20 -9.36 -13.71
CA LEU A 44 -7.64 -9.71 -13.67
C LEU A 44 -7.93 -11.02 -12.95
N TYR A 45 -6.96 -11.92 -12.87
CA TYR A 45 -7.05 -13.13 -12.05
C TYR A 45 -7.26 -12.77 -10.57
N HIS A 46 -6.50 -11.81 -10.05
CA HIS A 46 -6.55 -11.37 -8.65
C HIS A 46 -7.56 -10.24 -8.39
N PHE A 47 -7.68 -9.29 -9.32
CA PHE A 47 -8.49 -8.08 -9.15
C PHE A 47 -9.40 -7.89 -10.37
N LYS A 48 -10.70 -8.10 -10.18
CA LYS A 48 -11.67 -8.07 -11.29
C LYS A 48 -11.86 -6.69 -11.90
N THR A 49 -11.58 -5.62 -11.15
CA THR A 49 -11.74 -4.23 -11.56
C THR A 49 -10.58 -3.37 -11.08
N LYS A 50 -10.42 -2.19 -11.68
CA LYS A 50 -9.49 -1.17 -11.17
C LYS A 50 -9.83 -0.75 -9.75
N ASP A 51 -11.12 -0.64 -9.42
CA ASP A 51 -11.58 -0.31 -8.08
C ASP A 51 -11.20 -1.36 -7.04
N ALA A 52 -11.26 -2.65 -7.41
CA ALA A 52 -10.83 -3.72 -6.51
C ALA A 52 -9.33 -3.65 -6.22
N LEU A 53 -8.52 -3.32 -7.22
CA LEU A 53 -7.07 -3.11 -7.04
C LEU A 53 -6.80 -1.85 -6.21
N TYR A 54 -7.45 -0.74 -6.54
CA TYR A 54 -7.30 0.52 -5.81
C TYR A 54 -7.72 0.38 -4.34
N GLY A 55 -8.85 -0.26 -4.07
CA GLY A 55 -9.30 -0.55 -2.72
C GLY A 55 -8.31 -1.43 -1.94
N ALA A 56 -7.67 -2.40 -2.60
CA ALA A 56 -6.62 -3.21 -1.98
C ALA A 56 -5.36 -2.38 -1.67
N VAL A 57 -4.99 -1.42 -2.52
CA VAL A 57 -3.91 -0.46 -2.25
C VAL A 57 -4.25 0.40 -1.04
N ILE A 58 -5.45 0.96 -0.96
CA ILE A 58 -5.88 1.77 0.19
C ILE A 58 -5.90 0.94 1.48
N ALA A 59 -6.37 -0.31 1.41
CA ALA A 59 -6.37 -1.22 2.57
C ALA A 59 -4.95 -1.59 3.02
N ASP A 60 -4.01 -1.79 2.10
CA ASP A 60 -2.60 -2.04 2.41
C ASP A 60 -1.93 -0.81 3.07
N ILE A 61 -2.27 0.39 2.59
CA ILE A 61 -1.80 1.63 3.23
C ILE A 61 -2.37 1.77 4.63
N ALA A 62 -3.69 1.54 4.80
CA ALA A 62 -4.36 1.62 6.09
C ALA A 62 -3.78 0.64 7.11
N SER A 63 -3.53 -0.61 6.72
CA SER A 63 -2.98 -1.63 7.63
C SER A 63 -1.56 -1.29 8.09
N ARG A 64 -0.76 -0.60 7.27
CA ARG A 64 0.56 -0.09 7.69
C ARG A 64 0.42 1.01 8.75
N PHE A 65 -0.61 1.85 8.66
CA PHE A 65 -0.88 2.84 9.69
C PHE A 65 -1.38 2.20 10.99
N ASP A 66 -2.23 1.19 10.91
CA ASP A 66 -2.71 0.46 12.09
C ASP A 66 -1.53 -0.09 12.91
N VAL A 67 -0.53 -0.69 12.26
CA VAL A 67 0.70 -1.17 12.94
C VAL A 67 1.44 -0.03 13.66
N ILE A 68 1.61 1.11 13.00
CA ILE A 68 2.31 2.26 13.62
C ILE A 68 1.50 2.80 14.80
N ILE A 69 0.18 2.87 14.68
CA ILE A 69 -0.71 3.34 15.74
C ILE A 69 -0.61 2.40 16.95
N ASP A 70 -0.67 1.08 16.73
CA ASP A 70 -0.55 0.09 17.80
C ASP A 70 0.81 0.19 18.51
N GLU A 71 1.91 0.25 17.76
CA GLU A 71 3.27 0.40 18.33
C GLU A 71 3.41 1.70 19.14
N VAL A 72 2.87 2.79 18.62
CA VAL A 72 2.94 4.11 19.27
C VAL A 72 2.07 4.15 20.53
N MET A 73 0.91 3.51 20.51
CA MET A 73 0.04 3.39 21.67
C MET A 73 0.68 2.55 22.77
N ASP A 74 1.35 1.45 22.42
CA ASP A 74 2.05 0.59 23.37
C ASP A 74 3.27 1.29 24.01
N GLU A 75 3.96 2.14 23.25
CA GLU A 75 5.13 2.89 23.73
C GLU A 75 4.80 4.16 24.52
N SER A 76 3.53 4.58 24.53
CA SER A 76 3.16 5.90 25.05
C SER A 76 2.17 5.86 26.20
N GLU A 77 2.53 6.49 27.31
CA GLU A 77 1.65 6.63 28.48
C GLU A 77 0.64 7.78 28.36
N SER A 78 0.66 8.56 27.28
CA SER A 78 -0.28 9.68 27.09
C SER A 78 -0.62 9.96 25.63
N ALA A 79 -1.88 10.32 25.36
CA ALA A 79 -2.37 10.61 24.02
C ALA A 79 -1.58 11.71 23.26
N PRO A 80 -1.14 12.83 23.89
CA PRO A 80 -0.30 13.81 23.19
C PRO A 80 1.06 13.26 22.77
N ARG A 81 1.67 12.40 23.59
CA ARG A 81 2.95 11.77 23.26
C ARG A 81 2.80 10.71 22.16
N ALA A 82 1.71 9.94 22.20
CA ALA A 82 1.33 9.03 21.13
C ALA A 82 1.18 9.78 19.80
N LEU A 83 0.42 10.88 19.78
CA LEU A 83 0.25 11.68 18.56
C LEU A 83 1.58 12.22 18.02
N ALA A 84 2.47 12.71 18.89
CA ALA A 84 3.79 13.18 18.47
C ALA A 84 4.62 12.07 17.82
N LEU A 85 4.69 10.89 18.45
CA LEU A 85 5.41 9.72 17.93
C LEU A 85 4.82 9.21 16.61
N PHE A 86 3.49 9.20 16.48
CA PHE A 86 2.82 8.84 15.24
C PHE A 86 3.22 9.79 14.10
N LEU A 87 3.18 11.11 14.34
CA LEU A 87 3.57 12.11 13.34
C LEU A 87 5.04 12.00 12.94
N GLU A 88 5.94 11.73 13.90
CA GLU A 88 7.37 11.48 13.66
C GLU A 88 7.58 10.22 12.78
N ARG A 89 6.87 9.13 13.07
CA ARG A 89 6.99 7.86 12.34
C ARG A 89 6.32 7.89 10.97
N MET A 90 5.26 8.67 10.82
CA MET A 90 4.55 8.85 9.54
C MET A 90 5.46 9.43 8.45
N GLN A 91 6.40 10.33 8.79
CA GLN A 91 7.35 10.89 7.83
C GLN A 91 8.36 9.86 7.31
N THR A 92 8.79 8.93 8.16
CA THR A 92 9.76 7.89 7.80
C THR A 92 9.15 6.79 6.91
N HIS A 93 7.88 6.44 7.15
CA HIS A 93 7.21 5.35 6.42
C HIS A 93 6.55 5.74 5.10
N MET A 94 6.37 7.03 4.81
CA MET A 94 5.77 7.51 3.54
C MET A 94 6.79 7.61 2.38
N GLN A 95 8.05 7.26 2.59
CA GLN A 95 9.15 7.40 1.61
C GLN A 95 9.65 6.05 1.05
N VAL A 96 8.92 4.95 1.23
CA VAL A 96 9.26 3.63 0.67
C VAL A 96 8.07 2.98 -0.02
#